data_AF-A0A7L4Z3D3-F1
#
_entry.id   AF-A0A7L4Z3D3-F1
#
_cell.length_a   1.000
_cell.length_b   1.000
_cell.length_c   1.000
_cell.angle_alpha   90.00
_cell.angle_beta   90.00
_cell.angle_gamma   90.00
#
_symmetry.space_group_name_H-M   'P 1'
#
loop_
_entity.id
_entity.type
_entity.pdbx_description
1 polymer ?
#
loop_
_entity_poly.entity_id
_entity_poly.type
_entity_poly.pdbx_seq_one_letter_code
_entity_poly.pdbx_strand_id
1 'polypeptide(L)'
;MNDETRLRIRHTLDRLSANGRVLTEIDRALMEAFEQLMHGLSELTDGKITIVDLCTEAGVSRASYYRSPAAQAVKEILEAPQTGRPEPEELRR
;
A
#
# COMPACT_ATOMS: atom_id res chain seq x y z
N MET A 1 10.38 -7.48 -5.76
CA MET A 1 9.64 -6.20 -5.80
C MET A 1 10.50 -5.20 -6.57
N ASN A 2 9.92 -4.40 -7.45
CA ASN A 2 10.65 -3.30 -8.11
C ASN A 2 10.73 -2.12 -7.13
N ASP A 3 11.88 -1.44 -7.04
CA ASP A 3 12.10 -0.28 -6.16
C ASP A 3 11.04 0.82 -6.32
N GLU A 4 10.44 0.90 -7.51
CA GLU A 4 9.38 1.84 -7.84
C GLU A 4 8.10 1.65 -7.00
N THR A 5 7.70 0.42 -6.72
CA THR A 5 6.53 0.13 -5.89
C THR A 5 6.75 0.61 -4.46
N ARG A 6 7.96 0.40 -3.93
CA ARG A 6 8.35 0.86 -2.59
C ARG A 6 8.39 2.38 -2.50
N LEU A 7 8.89 3.03 -3.55
CA LEU A 7 8.94 4.49 -3.65
C LEU A 7 7.53 5.08 -3.73
N ARG A 8 6.61 4.45 -4.46
CA ARG A 8 5.19 4.85 -4.53
C ARG A 8 4.48 4.74 -3.19
N ILE A 9 4.69 3.63 -2.47
CA ILE A 9 4.15 3.46 -1.11
C ILE A 9 4.67 4.59 -0.21
N ARG A 10 6.00 4.80 -0.20
CA ARG A 10 6.64 5.87 0.59
C ARG A 10 6.10 7.27 0.25
N HIS A 11 6.01 7.60 -1.03
CA HIS A 11 5.53 8.92 -1.47
C HIS A 11 4.05 9.14 -1.10
N THR A 12 3.24 8.09 -1.19
CA THR A 12 1.84 8.13 -0.75
C THR A 12 1.75 8.37 0.76
N LEU A 13 2.63 7.74 1.53
CA LEU A 13 2.76 7.87 2.99
C LEU A 13 3.18 9.29 3.40
N ASP A 14 4.17 9.86 2.70
CA ASP A 14 4.64 11.22 2.92
C ASP A 14 3.53 12.23 2.58
N ARG A 15 2.78 12.02 1.50
CA ARG A 15 1.65 12.89 1.13
C ARG A 15 0.52 12.84 2.16
N LEU A 16 0.20 11.66 2.71
CA LEU A 16 -0.79 11.53 3.78
C LEU A 16 -0.36 12.28 5.05
N SER A 17 0.94 12.25 5.37
CA SER A 17 1.53 12.96 6.51
C SER A 17 1.66 14.48 6.28
N ALA A 18 1.97 14.90 5.04
CA ALA A 18 2.22 16.29 4.65
C ALA A 18 0.97 17.17 4.70
N ASN A 19 -0.23 16.58 4.65
CA ASN A 19 -1.50 17.30 4.80
C ASN A 19 -1.78 17.78 6.24
N GLY A 20 -0.78 17.78 7.13
CA GLY A 20 -0.89 18.26 8.52
C GLY A 20 -1.71 17.33 9.43
N ARG A 21 -2.10 16.14 8.95
CA ARG A 21 -2.72 15.11 9.78
C ARG A 21 -1.66 14.19 10.35
N VAL A 22 -1.65 14.06 11.68
CA VAL A 22 -0.86 13.04 12.36
C VAL A 22 -1.42 11.68 12.00
N LEU A 23 -0.59 10.81 11.41
CA LEU A 23 -0.96 9.42 11.16
C LEU A 23 -1.34 8.75 12.48
N THR A 24 -2.54 8.17 12.51
CA THR A 24 -2.99 7.39 13.65
C THR A 24 -2.26 6.04 13.68
N GLU A 25 -2.33 5.35 14.82
CA GLU A 25 -1.82 3.99 14.94
C GLU A 25 -2.52 3.03 13.97
N ILE A 26 -3.81 3.23 13.72
CA ILE A 26 -4.59 2.48 12.72
C ILE A 26 -4.00 2.69 11.32
N ASP A 27 -3.67 3.94 10.96
CA ASP A 27 -3.08 4.24 9.66
C ASP A 27 -1.73 3.54 9.49
N ARG A 28 -0.88 3.57 10.54
CA ARG A 28 0.42 2.90 10.51
C ARG A 28 0.29 1.39 10.36
N ALA A 29 -0.57 0.75 11.17
CA ALA A 29 -0.79 -0.69 11.11
C ALA A 29 -1.32 -1.13 9.73
N LEU A 30 -2.26 -0.39 9.15
CA LEU A 30 -2.77 -0.67 7.80
C LEU A 30 -1.67 -0.52 6.74
N MET A 31 -0.79 0.47 6.86
CA MET A 31 0.27 0.67 5.87
C MET A 31 1.38 -0.37 5.97
N GLU A 32 1.76 -0.77 7.18
CA GLU A 32 2.74 -1.85 7.43
C GLU A 32 2.23 -3.18 6.89
N ALA A 33 0.99 -3.55 7.21
CA ALA A 33 0.36 -4.76 6.69
C ALA A 33 0.25 -4.74 5.15
N PHE A 34 -0.05 -3.58 4.56
CA PHE A 34 -0.08 -3.44 3.11
C PHE A 34 1.31 -3.63 2.48
N GLU A 35 2.36 -3.08 3.09
CA GLU A 35 3.74 -3.32 2.67
C GLU A 35 4.08 -4.83 2.76
N GLN A 36 3.82 -5.48 3.89
CA GLN A 36 4.04 -6.92 4.08
C GLN A 36 3.34 -7.76 2.99
N LEU A 37 2.07 -7.50 2.72
CA LEU A 37 1.30 -8.19 1.68
C LEU A 37 1.89 -7.95 0.28
N MET A 38 2.29 -6.72 -0.05
CA MET A 38 2.96 -6.41 -1.32
C MET A 38 4.32 -7.12 -1.46
N HIS A 39 4.96 -7.46 -0.34
CA HIS A 39 6.20 -8.22 -0.30
C HIS A 39 6.00 -9.75 -0.31
N GLY A 40 4.74 -10.22 -0.27
CA GLY A 40 4.44 -11.65 -0.10
C GLY A 40 4.84 -12.19 1.28
N LEU A 41 4.99 -11.30 2.27
CA LEU A 41 5.36 -11.61 3.64
C LEU A 41 4.13 -11.70 4.54
N SER A 42 3.07 -12.33 4.03
CA SER A 42 1.85 -12.56 4.79
C SER A 42 2.12 -13.48 5.98
N GLU A 43 1.62 -13.09 7.15
CA GLU A 43 1.81 -13.84 8.39
C GLU A 43 0.53 -14.55 8.83
N LEU A 44 -0.64 -13.92 8.60
CA LEU A 44 -1.93 -14.40 9.08
C LEU A 44 -2.87 -14.89 7.97
N THR A 45 -2.62 -14.51 6.72
CA THR A 45 -3.52 -14.74 5.58
C THR A 45 -2.88 -15.59 4.48
N ASP A 46 -3.57 -15.77 3.36
CA ASP A 46 -3.07 -16.56 2.22
C ASP A 46 -2.20 -15.75 1.25
N GLY A 47 -1.78 -14.54 1.66
CA GLY A 47 -0.92 -13.65 0.88
C GLY A 47 -1.62 -12.90 -0.25
N LYS A 48 -2.94 -13.01 -0.37
CA LYS A 48 -3.70 -12.20 -1.33
C LYS A 48 -3.82 -10.77 -0.86
N ILE A 49 -3.79 -9.85 -1.82
CA ILE A 49 -3.99 -8.42 -1.56
C ILE A 49 -5.48 -8.12 -1.69
N THR A 50 -6.25 -8.47 -0.66
CA THR A 50 -7.65 -8.07 -0.52
C THR A 50 -7.81 -7.13 0.67
N ILE A 51 -8.90 -6.36 0.70
CA ILE A 51 -9.22 -5.48 1.84
C ILE A 51 -9.38 -6.31 3.13
N VAL A 52 -9.94 -7.52 3.01
CA VAL A 52 -10.16 -8.41 4.16
C VAL A 52 -8.83 -8.89 4.71
N ASP A 53 -7.93 -9.32 3.84
CA ASP A 53 -6.62 -9.84 4.24
C ASP A 53 -5.77 -8.72 4.83
N LEU A 54 -5.77 -7.54 4.20
CA LEU A 54 -5.13 -6.34 4.73
C LEU A 54 -5.62 -5.98 6.13
N CYS A 55 -6.94 -5.97 6.35
CA CYS A 55 -7.52 -5.70 7.66
C CYS A 55 -7.11 -6.76 8.70
N THR A 56 -7.01 -8.02 8.27
CA THR A 56 -6.64 -9.15 9.12
C THR A 56 -5.18 -9.05 9.55
N GLU A 57 -4.27 -8.84 8.60
CA GLU A 57 -2.84 -8.65 8.88
C GLU A 57 -2.59 -7.41 9.76
N ALA A 58 -3.34 -6.32 9.54
CA ALA A 58 -3.22 -5.11 10.34
C ALA A 58 -3.86 -5.20 11.74
N GLY A 59 -4.65 -6.25 12.03
CA GLY A 59 -5.46 -6.31 13.25
C GLY A 59 -6.54 -5.22 13.34
N VAL A 60 -7.00 -4.70 12.21
CA VAL A 60 -7.92 -3.56 12.11
C VAL A 60 -9.28 -4.00 11.57
N SER A 61 -10.37 -3.49 12.15
CA SER A 61 -11.71 -3.76 11.61
C SER A 61 -11.92 -3.10 10.25
N ARG A 62 -12.71 -3.73 9.36
CA ARG A 62 -13.10 -3.11 8.07
C ARG A 62 -13.77 -1.73 8.23
N ALA A 63 -14.56 -1.55 9.28
CA ALA A 63 -15.20 -0.26 9.56
C ALA A 63 -14.17 0.84 9.88
N SER A 64 -13.12 0.50 10.62
CA SER A 64 -12.00 1.40 10.90
C SER A 64 -11.19 1.68 9.64
N TYR A 65 -10.92 0.65 8.82
CA TYR A 65 -10.25 0.80 7.53
C TYR A 65 -10.95 1.82 6.62
N TYR A 66 -12.25 1.68 6.37
CA TYR A 66 -12.97 2.60 5.47
C TYR A 66 -13.07 4.04 5.99
N ARG A 67 -12.80 4.29 7.27
CA ARG A 67 -12.72 5.64 7.86
C ARG A 67 -11.28 6.18 7.87
N SER A 68 -10.30 5.33 7.64
CA SER A 68 -8.88 5.69 7.62
C SER A 68 -8.50 6.31 6.27
N PRO A 69 -7.68 7.39 6.28
CA PRO A 69 -7.03 7.90 5.08
C PRO A 69 -6.21 6.85 4.31
N ALA A 70 -5.73 5.80 4.98
CA ALA A 70 -5.00 4.70 4.35
C ALA A 70 -5.84 3.96 3.30
N ALA A 71 -7.18 3.91 3.45
CA ALA A 71 -8.03 3.28 2.44
C ALA A 71 -7.93 3.97 1.07
N GLN A 72 -7.87 5.30 1.06
CA GLN A 72 -7.71 6.07 -0.17
C GLN A 72 -6.32 5.84 -0.79
N ALA A 73 -5.27 5.78 0.04
CA ALA A 73 -3.92 5.48 -0.41
C ALA A 73 -3.79 4.08 -1.03
N VAL A 74 -4.32 3.05 -0.35
CA VAL A 74 -4.31 1.68 -0.86
C VAL A 74 -5.04 1.60 -2.20
N LYS A 75 -6.19 2.25 -2.31
CA LYS A 75 -6.94 2.33 -3.58
C LYS A 75 -6.11 2.96 -4.69
N GLU A 76 -5.49 4.11 -4.44
CA GLU A 76 -4.67 4.78 -5.45
C GLU A 76 -3.46 3.96 -5.90
N ILE A 77 -2.83 3.22 -4.99
CA ILE A 77 -1.69 2.35 -5.33
C ILE A 77 -2.13 1.15 -6.17
N LEU A 78 -3.29 0.55 -5.85
CA LEU A 78 -3.82 -0.60 -6.60
C LEU A 78 -4.42 -0.20 -7.95
N GLU A 79 -4.98 1.00 -8.07
CA GLU A 79 -5.53 1.54 -9.32
C GLU A 79 -4.45 2.17 -10.21
N ALA A 80 -3.28 2.52 -9.66
CA ALA A 80 -2.19 3.05 -10.44
C ALA A 80 -1.77 2.03 -11.51
N PRO A 81 -1.59 2.46 -12.77
CA PRO A 81 -0.98 1.59 -13.78
C PRO A 81 0.34 1.07 -13.24
N GLN A 82 0.45 -0.26 -13.13
CA GLN A 82 1.73 -0.92 -13.00
C GLN A 82 2.50 -0.48 -14.23
N THR A 83 3.49 0.39 -14.07
CA THR A 83 4.30 0.93 -15.16
C THR A 83 4.71 -0.23 -16.06
N GLY A 84 4.26 -0.15 -17.31
CA GLY A 84 4.60 -1.12 -18.32
C GLY A 84 6.11 -1.26 -18.35
N ARG A 85 6.58 -2.51 -18.40
CA ARG A 85 7.98 -2.85 -18.67
C ARG A 85 8.48 -1.92 -19.79
N PRO A 86 9.59 -1.18 -19.62
CA PRO A 86 10.10 -0.34 -20.69
C PRO A 86 10.28 -1.21 -21.93
N GLU A 87 9.71 -0.77 -23.05
CA GLU A 87 9.86 -1.48 -24.31
C GLU A 87 11.36 -1.55 -24.65
N PRO A 88 11.86 -2.64 -25.24
CA PRO A 88 13.30 -2.83 -25.48
C PRO A 88 13.96 -1.72 -26.32
N GLU A 89 13.16 -0.87 -26.99
CA GLU A 89 13.61 0.32 -27.71
C GLU A 89 14.07 1.46 -26.78
N GLU A 90 13.56 1.55 -25.55
CA GLU A 90 13.96 2.56 -24.56
C GLU A 90 15.28 2.23 -23.86
N LEU A 91 15.67 0.95 -23.83
CA LEU A 91 16.93 0.44 -23.27
C LEU A 91 18.14 0.64 -24.19
N ARG A 92 17.94 1.17 -25.39
CA ARG A 92 18.99 1.35 -26.41
C ARG A 92 19.40 2.80 -26.66
N ARG A 93 18.97 3.76 -25.82
CA ARG A 93 19.39 5.17 -25.91
C ARG A 93 20.45 5.53 -24.89
#